data_AF-A0A3F3PNL8-F1
#
_entry.id   AF-A0A3F3PNL8-F1
#
_cell.length_a   1.000
_cell.length_b   1.000
_cell.length_c   1.000
_cell.angle_alpha   90.00
_cell.angle_beta   90.00
_cell.angle_gamma   90.00
#
_symmetry.space_group_name_H-M   'P 1'
#
loop_
_entity.id
_entity.type
_entity.pdbx_description
1 polymer ?
#
loop_
_entity_poly.entity_id
_entity_poly.type
_entity_poly.pdbx_seq_one_letter_code
_entity_poly.pdbx_strand_id
1 'polypeptide(L)'
;MTKIWHPNVGPYGEVCLNILQDEWSQALSVRTVLLSISAMLGDPGMAVEGGNAVYGFANVEAGSMWMGNPGVFEMAARDWTRMYA
;
A
#
# COMPACT_ATOMS: atom_id res chain seq x y z
N MET A 1 -11.36 -11.21 -5.85
CA MET A 1 -10.37 -10.19 -5.42
C MET A 1 -9.45 -10.86 -4.42
N THR A 2 -8.14 -10.75 -4.59
CA THR A 2 -7.14 -11.36 -3.70
C THR A 2 -6.95 -10.48 -2.48
N LYS A 3 -6.94 -11.07 -1.28
CA LYS A 3 -6.64 -10.35 -0.03
C LYS A 3 -5.14 -10.13 0.07
N ILE A 4 -4.73 -8.94 0.48
CA ILE A 4 -3.32 -8.56 0.59
C ILE A 4 -3.11 -7.88 1.94
N TRP A 5 -2.08 -8.31 2.68
CA TRP A 5 -1.63 -7.62 3.88
C TRP A 5 -0.63 -6.53 3.50
N HIS A 6 -1.11 -5.29 3.34
CA HIS A 6 -0.26 -4.19 2.89
C HIS A 6 -0.74 -2.86 3.46
N PRO A 7 0.15 -1.93 3.87
CA PRO A 7 -0.26 -0.65 4.46
C PRO A 7 -1.16 0.19 3.54
N ASN A 8 -0.89 0.19 2.22
CA ASN A 8 -1.68 0.96 1.24
C ASN A 8 -2.86 0.17 0.63
N VAL A 9 -3.16 -1.04 1.10
CA VAL A 9 -4.31 -1.82 0.62
C VAL A 9 -5.29 -2.07 1.76
N GLY A 10 -6.50 -1.52 1.63
CA GLY A 10 -7.58 -1.66 2.61
C GLY A 10 -8.19 -3.06 2.63
N PRO A 11 -8.95 -3.41 3.69
CA PRO A 11 -9.54 -4.73 3.87
C PRO A 11 -10.57 -5.11 2.79
N TYR A 12 -11.15 -4.12 2.09
CA TYR A 12 -12.09 -4.35 0.99
C TYR A 12 -11.46 -4.14 -0.40
N GLY A 13 -10.13 -3.95 -0.45
CA GLY A 13 -9.38 -3.81 -1.69
C GLY A 13 -9.17 -2.37 -2.16
N GLU A 14 -9.46 -1.38 -1.31
CA GLU A 14 -9.13 0.02 -1.57
C GLU A 14 -7.61 0.20 -1.68
N VAL A 15 -7.15 0.98 -2.65
CA VAL A 15 -5.72 1.27 -2.83
C VAL A 15 -5.46 2.74 -2.56
N CYS A 16 -4.59 3.03 -1.59
CA CYS A 16 -4.11 4.38 -1.28
C CYS A 16 -2.87 4.68 -2.12
N LEU A 17 -3.09 5.28 -3.30
CA LEU A 17 -2.06 5.72 -4.23
C LEU A 17 -2.52 7.03 -4.88
N ASN A 18 -1.74 8.10 -4.73
CA ASN A 18 -2.06 9.47 -5.18
C ASN A 18 -2.47 9.55 -6.67
N ILE A 19 -1.80 8.80 -7.55
CA ILE A 19 -2.14 8.77 -8.98
C ILE A 19 -3.52 8.15 -9.29
N LEU A 20 -4.16 7.51 -8.31
CA LEU A 20 -5.55 7.01 -8.38
C LEU A 20 -6.55 7.99 -7.74
N GLN A 21 -6.08 9.10 -7.19
CA GLN A 21 -6.85 10.07 -6.42
C GLN A 21 -6.67 11.48 -7.00
N ASP A 22 -5.96 12.34 -6.29
CA ASP A 22 -5.75 13.75 -6.58
C ASP A 22 -4.75 14.01 -7.72
N GLU A 23 -3.81 13.09 -7.94
CA GLU A 23 -2.86 13.13 -9.06
C GLU A 23 -3.33 12.33 -10.29
N TRP A 24 -4.61 11.95 -10.34
CA TRP A 24 -5.16 11.28 -11.51
C TRP A 24 -5.10 12.17 -12.76
N SER A 25 -4.64 11.59 -13.88
CA SER A 25 -4.61 12.24 -15.18
C SER A 25 -5.00 11.28 -16.31
N GLN A 26 -5.74 11.78 -17.30
CA GLN A 26 -6.09 11.00 -18.51
C GLN A 26 -4.87 10.56 -19.33
N ALA A 27 -3.70 11.17 -19.09
CA ALA A 27 -2.44 10.77 -19.71
C ALA A 27 -1.83 9.50 -19.08
N LEU A 28 -2.30 9.07 -17.90
CA LEU A 28 -1.81 7.86 -17.24
C LEU A 28 -2.28 6.62 -18.00
N SER A 29 -1.32 5.84 -18.49
CA SER A 29 -1.61 4.53 -19.08
C SER A 29 -1.87 3.49 -17.99
N VAL A 30 -2.65 2.44 -18.31
CA VAL A 30 -2.82 1.27 -17.42
C VAL A 30 -1.46 0.66 -17.04
N ARG A 31 -0.49 0.65 -17.97
CA ARG A 31 0.87 0.19 -17.69
C ARG A 31 1.54 1.03 -16.61
N THR A 32 1.44 2.36 -16.70
CA THR A 32 1.99 3.28 -15.70
C THR A 32 1.35 3.03 -14.34
N VAL A 33 0.02 2.88 -14.28
CA VAL A 33 -0.71 2.58 -13.05
C VAL A 33 -0.24 1.26 -12.43
N LEU A 34 -0.14 0.19 -13.21
CA LEU A 34 0.30 -1.13 -12.71
C LEU A 34 1.77 -1.12 -12.24
N LEU A 35 2.64 -0.35 -12.90
CA LEU A 35 4.02 -0.18 -12.47
C LEU A 35 4.10 0.58 -11.13
N SER A 36 3.31 1.64 -10.96
CA SER A 36 3.23 2.37 -9.69
C SER A 36 2.68 1.49 -8.56
N ILE A 37 1.65 0.67 -8.82
CA ILE A 37 1.16 -0.32 -7.85
C ILE A 37 2.25 -1.34 -7.51
N SER A 38 2.97 -1.87 -8.51
CA SER A 38 4.05 -2.84 -8.29
C SER A 38 5.19 -2.25 -7.46
N ALA A 39 5.56 -1.00 -7.72
CA ALA A 39 6.56 -0.28 -6.92
C ALA A 39 6.07 -0.08 -5.47
N MET A 40 4.82 0.36 -5.30
CA MET A 40 4.20 0.55 -3.98
C MET A 40 4.12 -0.76 -3.19
N LEU A 41 3.95 -1.92 -3.83
CA LEU A 41 3.95 -3.22 -3.13
C LEU A 41 5.32 -3.59 -2.56
N GLY A 42 6.41 -3.07 -3.14
CA GLY A 42 7.77 -3.27 -2.65
C GLY A 42 8.19 -2.24 -1.60
N ASP A 43 7.66 -1.02 -1.70
CA ASP A 43 7.85 0.07 -0.74
C ASP A 43 6.50 0.75 -0.51
N PRO A 44 5.86 0.55 0.66
CA PRO A 44 4.55 1.12 0.96
C PRO A 44 4.47 2.63 0.74
N GLY A 45 5.60 3.35 0.80
CA GLY A 45 5.64 4.79 0.63
C GLY A 45 4.98 5.50 1.81
N MET A 46 5.75 6.30 2.54
CA MET A 46 5.19 7.19 3.54
C MET A 46 4.72 8.44 2.82
N ALA A 47 3.42 8.73 2.83
CA ALA A 47 3.00 10.05 2.39
C ALA A 47 3.27 11.03 3.55
N VAL A 48 4.37 11.77 3.44
CA VAL A 48 4.79 12.77 4.42
C VAL A 48 4.33 14.13 3.94
N GLU A 49 3.45 14.80 4.69
CA GLU A 49 3.10 16.21 4.45
C GLU A 49 3.50 17.02 5.69
N GLY A 50 4.28 18.08 5.49
CA GLY A 50 4.69 18.99 6.57
C GLY A 50 5.54 18.37 7.68
N GLY A 51 6.21 17.23 7.43
CA GLY A 51 7.00 16.51 8.45
C GLY A 51 6.18 15.54 9.31
N ASN A 52 4.88 15.37 9.01
CA ASN A 52 4.01 14.36 9.62
C ASN A 52 3.57 13.35 8.55
N ALA A 53 3.31 12.10 8.94
CA ALA A 53 2.69 11.14 8.04
C ALA A 53 1.24 11.58 7.79
N VAL A 54 0.92 12.01 6.57
CA VAL A 54 -0.35 12.69 6.24
C VAL A 54 -1.24 11.92 5.27
N TYR A 55 -0.82 10.78 4.72
CA TYR A 55 -1.81 9.84 4.18
C TYR A 55 -1.76 8.54 4.97
N GLY A 56 -2.76 8.42 5.83
CA GLY A 56 -2.99 7.25 6.67
C GLY A 56 -3.07 6.01 5.80
N PHE A 57 -2.31 5.00 6.20
CA PHE A 57 -2.39 3.68 5.62
C PHE A 57 -3.86 3.26 5.44
N ALA A 58 -4.21 2.79 4.23
CA ALA A 58 -5.52 2.18 4.00
C ALA A 58 -5.75 0.99 4.96
N ASN A 59 -4.66 0.34 5.39
CA ASN A 59 -4.63 -0.60 6.49
C ASN A 59 -3.71 -0.07 7.60
N VAL A 60 -4.30 0.61 8.57
CA VAL A 60 -3.61 1.22 9.72
C VAL A 60 -2.84 0.19 10.54
N GLU A 61 -3.36 -1.04 10.67
CA GLU A 61 -2.70 -2.11 11.42
C GLU A 61 -1.43 -2.58 10.71
N ALA A 62 -1.52 -2.89 9.41
CA ALA A 62 -0.37 -3.27 8.60
C ALA A 62 0.69 -2.16 8.57
N GLY A 63 0.27 -0.90 8.45
CA GLY A 63 1.20 0.24 8.44
C GLY A 63 1.86 0.50 9.79
N SER A 64 1.11 0.40 10.89
CA SER A 64 1.68 0.51 12.24
C SER A 64 2.69 -0.61 12.51
N MET A 65 2.37 -1.83 12.07
CA MET A 65 3.26 -2.98 12.16
C MET A 65 4.52 -2.79 11.30
N TRP A 66 4.39 -2.28 10.08
CA TRP A 66 5.50 -1.99 9.19
C TRP A 66 6.46 -0.95 9.79
N MET A 67 5.95 0.13 10.38
CA MET A 67 6.80 1.17 11.01
C MET A 67 7.43 0.72 12.32
N GLY A 68 6.66 0.03 13.18
CA GLY A 68 7.10 -0.32 14.52
C GLY A 68 7.91 -1.62 14.60
N ASN A 69 7.61 -2.59 13.74
CA ASN A 69 8.28 -3.89 13.71
C ASN A 69 8.26 -4.50 12.29
N PRO A 70 9.15 -4.02 11.39
CA PRO A 70 9.20 -4.47 10.00
C PRO A 70 9.34 -5.98 9.82
N GLY A 71 10.05 -6.66 10.74
CA GLY A 71 10.24 -8.12 10.68
C GLY A 71 8.94 -8.90 10.91
N VAL A 72 8.12 -8.46 11.87
CA VAL A 72 6.79 -9.05 12.12
C VAL A 72 5.84 -8.75 10.96
N PHE A 73 5.90 -7.54 10.41
CA PHE A 73 5.16 -7.19 9.21
C PHE A 73 5.51 -8.12 8.04
N GLU A 74 6.79 -8.36 7.78
CA GLU A 74 7.23 -9.24 6.69
C GLU A 74 6.74 -10.67 6.88
N MET A 75 6.78 -11.19 8.11
CA MET A 75 6.23 -12.51 8.42
C MET A 75 4.72 -12.57 8.14
N ALA A 76 3.95 -11.60 8.65
CA ALA A 76 2.50 -11.54 8.44
C ALA A 76 2.13 -11.41 6.96
N ALA A 77 2.86 -10.57 6.21
CA ALA A 77 2.67 -10.40 4.77
C ALA A 77 2.89 -11.73 4.02
N ARG A 78 3.98 -12.44 4.31
CA ARG A 78 4.28 -13.76 3.71
C ARG A 78 3.21 -14.80 4.03
N ASP A 79 2.74 -14.84 5.27
CA ASP A 79 1.70 -15.80 5.68
C ASP A 79 0.37 -15.51 4.99
N TRP A 80 0.01 -14.23 4.85
CA TRP A 80 -1.15 -13.83 4.06
C TRP A 80 -1.02 -14.20 2.59
N THR A 81 0.14 -13.96 1.97
CA THR A 81 0.40 -14.38 0.59
C THR A 81 0.17 -15.89 0.46
N ARG A 82 0.75 -16.72 1.34
CA ARG A 82 0.56 -18.18 1.31
C ARG A 82 -0.90 -18.62 1.46
N MET A 83 -1.72 -17.85 2.17
CA MET A 83 -3.11 -18.19 2.45
C MET A 83 -4.06 -17.79 1.32
N TYR A 84 -3.76 -16.70 0.60
CA TYR A 84 -4.71 -16.05 -0.30
C TYR A 84 -4.24 -15.94 -1.76
N ALA A 85 -2.96 -16.23 -2.06
CA ALA A 85 -2.35 -16.06 -3.39
C ALA A 85 -1.44 -17.23 -3.79
#